data_AF-A0AAP4K9B5-F1
#
_entry.id   AF-A0AAP4K9B5-F1
#
_cell.length_a   1.000
_cell.length_b   1.000
_cell.length_c   1.000
_cell.angle_alpha   90.00
_cell.angle_beta   90.00
_cell.angle_gamma   90.00
#
_symmetry.space_group_name_H-M   'P 1'
#
loop_
_entity.id
_entity.type
_entity.pdbx_description
1 polymer ?
#
loop_
_entity_poly.entity_id
_entity_poly.type
_entity_poly.pdbx_seq_one_letter_code
_entity_poly.pdbx_strand_id
1 'polypeptide(L)'
;MDDSSNSAVPLNNQQVIAGTLAPPATLQIKRAAVQIGNSGGAAQGKIALKLCQDEHCTIGKAALAGSKDNEYLPVTLESEFSLRQGGGVVRYELARESGDDKLVVWVYPAQGKASLTINGNPENKTLNLMLYQR
;
A
#
# COMPACT_ATOMS: atom_id res chain seq x y z
N MET A 1 -20.15 0.45 18.96
CA MET A 1 -19.23 1.33 18.22
C MET A 1 -18.78 0.55 17.02
N ASP A 2 -19.34 0.90 15.86
CA ASP A 2 -19.14 0.20 14.60
C ASP A 2 -17.89 0.76 13.92
N ASP A 3 -16.72 0.31 14.35
CA ASP A 3 -15.43 0.72 13.80
C ASP A 3 -15.03 -0.20 12.62
N SER A 4 -16.02 -0.70 11.87
CA SER A 4 -15.86 -1.69 10.79
C SER A 4 -15.70 -1.07 9.39
N SER A 5 -15.79 0.26 9.26
CA SER A 5 -15.87 0.89 7.95
C SER A 5 -14.48 1.12 7.35
N ASN A 6 -14.19 0.37 6.28
CA ASN A 6 -13.16 0.76 5.33
C ASN A 6 -13.46 2.19 4.80
N SER A 7 -12.41 2.95 4.52
CA SER A 7 -12.55 4.29 3.96
C SER A 7 -11.64 4.46 2.76
N ALA A 8 -12.06 5.30 1.81
CA ALA A 8 -11.24 5.68 0.68
C ALA A 8 -10.42 6.93 1.04
N VAL A 9 -9.12 6.88 0.79
CA VAL A 9 -8.20 8.03 0.95
C VAL A 9 -7.74 8.45 -0.44
N PRO A 10 -7.95 9.70 -0.87
CA PRO A 10 -7.38 10.21 -2.11
C PRO A 10 -5.87 10.09 -2.12
N LEU A 11 -5.32 9.60 -3.22
CA LEU A 11 -3.89 9.58 -3.49
C LEU A 11 -3.61 10.45 -4.72
N ASN A 12 -3.52 11.76 -4.46
CA ASN A 12 -3.37 12.81 -5.45
C ASN A 12 -2.00 12.74 -6.13
N ASN A 13 -1.86 13.43 -7.25
CA ASN A 13 -0.59 13.48 -7.98
C ASN A 13 0.58 13.91 -7.07
N GLN A 14 1.71 13.18 -7.13
CA GLN A 14 2.91 13.40 -6.32
C GLN A 14 2.73 13.22 -4.80
N GLN A 15 1.56 12.75 -4.35
CA GLN A 15 1.31 12.48 -2.93
C GLN A 15 1.99 11.18 -2.49
N VAL A 16 2.47 11.17 -1.25
CA VAL A 16 2.98 9.99 -0.56
C VAL A 16 2.18 9.80 0.72
N ILE A 17 1.75 8.56 0.96
CA ILE A 17 1.27 8.11 2.27
C ILE A 17 2.21 7.04 2.79
N ALA A 18 2.40 6.99 4.10
CA ALA A 18 3.33 6.08 4.73
C ALA A 18 2.69 5.44 5.94
N GLY A 19 3.10 4.23 6.28
CA GLY A 19 2.54 3.54 7.43
C GLY A 19 3.36 2.35 7.84
N THR A 20 2.80 1.61 8.79
CA THR A 20 3.41 0.40 9.31
C THR A 20 2.40 -0.74 9.37
N LEU A 21 2.89 -1.96 9.22
CA LEU A 21 2.14 -3.18 9.49
C LEU A 21 3.00 -4.20 10.22
N ALA A 22 2.36 -5.07 10.99
CA ALA A 22 3.02 -6.25 11.51
C ALA A 22 3.22 -7.26 10.36
N PRO A 23 4.42 -7.84 10.18
CA PRO A 23 4.63 -8.90 9.20
C PRO A 23 3.69 -10.08 9.51
N PRO A 24 2.83 -10.51 8.58
CA PRO A 24 1.83 -11.55 8.86
C PRO A 24 2.46 -12.92 9.07
N ALA A 25 3.60 -13.18 8.44
CA ALA A 25 4.40 -14.38 8.56
C ALA A 25 5.84 -14.11 8.05
N THR A 26 6.73 -15.08 8.24
CA THR A 26 8.04 -15.09 7.56
C THR A 26 7.85 -15.55 6.12
N LEU A 27 8.10 -14.69 5.13
CA LEU A 27 7.77 -14.90 3.72
C LEU A 27 8.83 -14.29 2.80
N GLN A 28 9.04 -14.89 1.63
CA GLN A 28 9.70 -14.23 0.51
C GLN A 28 8.67 -13.77 -0.50
N ILE A 29 8.69 -12.47 -0.82
CA ILE A 29 7.71 -11.86 -1.73
C ILE A 29 8.41 -11.19 -2.91
N LYS A 30 7.83 -11.32 -4.10
CA LYS A 30 8.22 -10.60 -5.33
C LYS A 30 7.12 -9.69 -5.86
N ARG A 31 5.93 -9.79 -5.27
CA ARG A 31 4.75 -9.04 -5.64
C ARG A 31 3.98 -8.69 -4.37
N ALA A 32 3.48 -7.47 -4.34
CA ALA A 32 2.43 -7.04 -3.42
C ALA A 32 1.25 -6.52 -4.26
N ALA A 33 0.10 -6.27 -3.64
CA ALA A 33 -0.96 -5.51 -4.28
C ALA A 33 -1.59 -4.53 -3.30
N VAL A 34 -2.03 -3.40 -3.85
CA VAL A 34 -2.74 -2.35 -3.11
C VAL A 34 -4.17 -2.32 -3.60
N GLN A 35 -5.14 -2.33 -2.70
CA GLN A 35 -6.54 -2.12 -3.10
C GLN A 35 -6.77 -0.64 -3.45
N ILE A 36 -7.26 -0.38 -4.65
CA ILE A 36 -7.47 0.97 -5.18
C ILE A 36 -8.93 1.21 -5.56
N GLY A 37 -9.35 2.47 -5.59
CA GLY A 37 -10.48 2.92 -6.40
C GLY A 37 -9.97 3.91 -7.45
N ASN A 38 -10.40 3.78 -8.70
CA ASN A 38 -9.84 4.49 -9.85
C ASN A 38 -10.92 5.07 -10.80
N SER A 39 -12.13 5.31 -10.28
CA SER A 39 -13.26 5.92 -11.00
C SER A 39 -13.69 5.12 -12.24
N GLY A 40 -14.02 3.84 -12.05
CA GLY A 40 -14.43 2.95 -13.14
C GLY A 40 -13.32 2.60 -14.14
N GLY A 41 -12.05 2.66 -13.75
CA GLY A 41 -10.89 2.40 -14.62
C GLY A 41 -10.31 3.64 -15.31
N ALA A 42 -10.82 4.84 -15.00
CA ALA A 42 -10.43 6.07 -15.70
C ALA A 42 -9.09 6.64 -15.24
N ALA A 43 -8.68 6.42 -13.99
CA ALA A 43 -7.46 7.03 -13.45
C ALA A 43 -6.21 6.56 -14.22
N GLN A 44 -5.32 7.50 -14.53
CA GLN A 44 -4.10 7.25 -15.31
C GLN A 44 -2.84 7.39 -14.47
N GLY A 45 -1.68 7.03 -15.02
CA GLY A 45 -0.38 7.28 -14.39
C GLY A 45 0.18 6.08 -13.63
N LYS A 46 1.00 6.34 -12.61
CA LYS A 46 1.82 5.32 -11.94
C LYS A 46 1.85 5.48 -10.43
N ILE A 47 2.00 4.35 -9.75
CA ILE A 47 2.28 4.29 -8.31
C ILE A 47 3.61 3.58 -8.05
N ALA A 48 4.23 3.91 -6.93
CA ALA A 48 5.37 3.19 -6.38
C ALA A 48 5.08 2.78 -4.93
N LEU A 49 5.32 1.51 -4.61
CA LEU A 49 5.23 0.98 -3.25
C LEU A 49 6.64 0.62 -2.79
N LYS A 50 7.09 1.26 -1.72
CA LYS A 50 8.33 0.91 -1.02
C LYS A 50 7.97 0.15 0.25
N LEU A 51 8.69 -0.93 0.52
CA LEU A 51 8.57 -1.73 1.73
C LEU A 51 9.94 -1.78 2.40
N CYS A 52 9.97 -1.60 3.71
CA CYS A 52 11.18 -1.70 4.52
C CYS A 52 10.92 -2.49 5.79
N GLN A 53 11.82 -3.41 6.14
CA GLN A 53 11.85 -4.09 7.43
C GLN A 53 13.30 -4.08 7.92
N ASP A 54 13.51 -3.61 9.15
CA ASP A 54 14.84 -3.32 9.68
C ASP A 54 15.59 -2.34 8.73
N GLU A 55 16.78 -2.71 8.27
CA GLU A 55 17.61 -1.94 7.32
C GLU A 55 17.38 -2.33 5.85
N HIS A 56 16.56 -3.34 5.59
CA HIS A 56 16.33 -3.82 4.23
C HIS A 56 15.09 -3.17 3.63
N CYS A 57 15.23 -2.62 2.43
CA CYS A 57 14.12 -2.04 1.67
C CYS A 57 14.05 -2.62 0.26
N THR A 58 12.85 -2.64 -0.30
CA THR A 58 12.60 -2.85 -1.71
C THR A 58 11.57 -1.82 -2.20
N ILE A 59 11.50 -1.61 -3.50
CA ILE A 59 10.49 -0.79 -4.15
C ILE A 59 9.88 -1.59 -5.29
N GLY A 60 8.61 -1.36 -5.56
CA GLY A 60 7.93 -1.86 -6.75
C GLY A 60 7.06 -0.78 -7.36
N LYS A 61 6.79 -0.91 -8.66
CA LYS A 61 6.01 0.07 -9.42
C LYS A 61 4.89 -0.59 -10.18
N ALA A 62 3.78 0.13 -10.35
CA ALA A 62 2.65 -0.31 -11.15
C ALA A 62 2.07 0.86 -11.96
N ALA A 63 1.67 0.58 -13.19
CA ALA A 63 0.87 1.49 -14.00
C ALA A 63 -0.61 1.30 -13.66
N LEU A 64 -1.39 2.38 -13.67
CA LEU A 64 -2.85 2.30 -13.53
C LEU A 64 -3.54 1.83 -14.82
N ALA A 65 -2.87 1.91 -15.97
CA ALA A 65 -3.43 1.50 -17.25
C ALA A 65 -3.92 0.05 -17.20
N GLY A 66 -5.20 -0.18 -17.52
CA GLY A 66 -5.83 -1.49 -17.49
C GLY A 66 -6.21 -2.00 -16.09
N SER A 67 -6.01 -1.20 -15.03
CA SER A 67 -6.51 -1.53 -13.69
C SER A 67 -8.02 -1.32 -13.58
N LYS A 68 -8.66 -2.08 -12.69
CA LYS A 68 -10.10 -2.03 -12.45
C LYS A 68 -10.41 -1.34 -11.13
N ASP A 69 -11.59 -0.73 -11.08
CA ASP A 69 -12.06 -0.01 -9.90
C ASP A 69 -12.37 -0.98 -8.76
N ASN A 70 -12.03 -0.58 -7.53
CA ASN A 70 -12.20 -1.38 -6.31
C ASN A 70 -11.49 -2.73 -6.27
N GLU A 71 -10.53 -2.96 -7.17
CA GLU A 71 -9.71 -4.16 -7.21
C GLU A 71 -8.29 -3.94 -6.64
N TYR A 72 -7.59 -5.05 -6.44
CA TYR A 72 -6.17 -5.04 -6.07
C TYR A 72 -5.30 -4.77 -7.30
N LEU A 73 -4.53 -3.69 -7.27
CA LEU A 73 -3.52 -3.40 -8.26
C LEU A 73 -2.21 -4.12 -7.91
N PRO A 74 -1.77 -5.11 -8.70
CA PRO A 74 -0.50 -5.79 -8.46
C PRO A 74 0.69 -4.85 -8.70
N VAL A 75 1.60 -4.84 -7.74
CA VAL A 75 2.87 -4.12 -7.75
C VAL A 75 4.00 -5.14 -7.73
N THR A 76 4.79 -5.18 -8.81
CA THR A 76 5.96 -6.06 -8.88
C THR A 76 7.16 -5.35 -8.23
N LEU A 77 7.80 -6.03 -7.29
CA LEU A 77 8.96 -5.51 -6.56
C LEU A 77 10.23 -5.70 -7.43
N GLU A 78 11.14 -4.74 -7.38
CA GLU A 78 12.40 -4.75 -8.14
C GLU A 78 13.30 -5.93 -7.73
N SER A 79 13.24 -6.30 -6.45
CA SER A 79 13.96 -7.43 -5.88
C SER A 79 13.04 -8.26 -4.99
N GLU A 80 13.42 -9.53 -4.79
CA GLU A 80 12.76 -10.36 -3.79
C GLU A 80 13.00 -9.78 -2.39
N PHE A 81 11.93 -9.70 -1.61
CA PHE A 81 11.95 -9.10 -0.30
C PHE A 81 11.58 -10.15 0.75
N SER A 82 12.47 -10.32 1.73
CA SER A 82 12.29 -11.26 2.82
C SER A 82 11.65 -10.56 4.01
N LEU A 83 10.42 -10.95 4.31
CA LEU A 83 9.70 -10.57 5.52
C LEU A 83 9.98 -11.59 6.61
N ARG A 84 10.22 -11.12 7.84
CA ARG A 84 10.45 -11.95 9.02
C ARG A 84 9.41 -11.64 10.08
N GLN A 85 8.66 -12.64 10.54
CA GLN A 85 7.63 -12.43 11.57
C GLN A 85 8.21 -11.94 12.91
N GLY A 86 9.40 -12.43 13.29
CA GLY A 86 10.13 -11.98 14.48
C GLY A 86 11.01 -10.74 14.25
N GLY A 87 10.97 -10.14 13.06
CA GLY A 87 11.66 -8.88 12.77
C GLY A 87 10.89 -7.66 13.28
N GLY A 88 11.40 -6.45 13.00
CA GLY A 88 10.68 -5.21 13.28
C GLY A 88 9.37 -5.09 12.49
N VAL A 89 8.64 -3.98 12.70
CA VAL A 89 7.47 -3.66 11.86
C VAL A 89 7.89 -3.43 10.41
N VAL A 90 7.00 -3.74 9.48
CA VAL A 90 7.19 -3.39 8.08
C VAL A 90 6.72 -1.97 7.88
N ARG A 91 7.62 -1.07 7.49
CA ARG A 91 7.30 0.28 7.05
C ARG A 91 6.97 0.25 5.57
N TYR A 92 5.93 0.94 5.16
CA TYR A 92 5.58 1.12 3.75
C TYR A 92 5.45 2.59 3.40
N GLU A 93 5.77 2.92 2.15
CA GLU A 93 5.45 4.20 1.52
C GLU A 93 4.75 3.89 0.19
N LEU A 94 3.55 4.44 0.00
CA LEU A 94 2.84 4.39 -1.27
C LEU A 94 2.82 5.80 -1.87
N ALA A 95 3.48 5.93 -3.01
CA ALA A 95 3.61 7.17 -3.74
C ALA A 95 2.81 7.13 -5.04
N ARG A 96 2.11 8.21 -5.34
CA ARG A 96 1.59 8.50 -6.68
C ARG A 96 2.67 9.24 -7.45
N GLU A 97 3.39 8.54 -8.32
CA GLU A 97 4.48 9.16 -9.10
C GLU A 97 3.96 10.14 -10.16
N SER A 98 2.84 9.78 -10.78
CA SER A 98 2.17 10.61 -11.79
C SER A 98 0.71 10.22 -11.95
N GLY A 99 -0.12 11.13 -12.44
CA GLY A 99 -1.49 10.87 -12.90
C GLY A 99 -2.46 12.00 -12.58
N ASP A 100 -3.75 11.72 -12.75
CA ASP A 100 -4.85 12.60 -12.37
C ASP A 100 -5.36 12.32 -10.94
N ASP A 101 -6.24 13.18 -10.44
CA ASP A 101 -6.80 13.12 -9.08
C ASP A 101 -8.00 12.17 -8.96
N LYS A 102 -7.99 11.07 -9.74
CA LYS A 102 -9.08 10.07 -9.78
C LYS A 102 -8.73 8.78 -9.04
N LEU A 103 -7.61 8.75 -8.32
CA LEU A 103 -7.13 7.59 -7.58
C LEU A 103 -7.40 7.75 -6.07
N VAL A 104 -8.05 6.75 -5.50
CA VAL A 104 -8.13 6.55 -4.05
C VAL A 104 -7.50 5.21 -3.69
N VAL A 105 -7.08 5.09 -2.44
CA VAL A 105 -6.62 3.84 -1.85
C VAL A 105 -7.54 3.46 -0.70
N TRP A 106 -7.83 2.17 -0.59
CA TRP A 106 -8.69 1.67 0.47
C TRP A 106 -7.87 1.42 1.74
N VAL A 107 -8.33 2.02 2.84
CA VAL A 107 -7.73 1.88 4.17
C VAL A 107 -8.73 1.28 5.14
N TYR A 108 -8.22 0.55 6.11
CA TYR A 108 -8.99 -0.22 7.07
C TYR A 108 -8.52 0.11 8.49
N PRO A 109 -9.36 -0.08 9.52
CA PRO A 109 -8.94 0.01 10.91
C PRO A 109 -7.67 -0.82 11.13
N ALA A 110 -6.66 -0.20 11.74
CA ALA A 110 -5.42 -0.90 12.03
C ALA A 110 -5.62 -1.93 13.16
N GLN A 111 -4.91 -3.07 13.06
CA GLN A 111 -4.81 -4.06 14.12
C GLN A 111 -3.40 -4.03 14.73
N GLY A 112 -3.32 -4.15 16.06
CA GLY A 112 -2.05 -4.19 16.78
C GLY A 112 -1.26 -2.90 16.66
N LYS A 113 -0.02 -2.99 16.15
CA LYS A 113 0.92 -1.84 16.04
C LYS A 113 0.89 -1.15 14.66
N ALA A 114 -0.06 -1.52 13.79
CA ALA A 114 -0.17 -0.90 12.47
C ALA A 114 -0.64 0.56 12.60
N SER A 115 -0.21 1.38 11.65
CA SER A 115 -0.58 2.80 11.59
C SER A 115 -0.43 3.32 10.17
N LEU A 116 -1.09 4.43 9.87
CA LEU A 116 -1.00 5.13 8.60
C LEU A 116 -0.88 6.62 8.88
N THR A 117 0.04 7.29 8.20
CA THR A 117 0.19 8.74 8.23
C THR A 117 -0.38 9.32 6.95
N ILE A 118 -1.41 10.16 7.10
CA ILE A 118 -2.06 10.87 6.00
C ILE A 118 -1.80 12.37 6.21
N ASN A 119 -1.16 13.03 5.25
CA ASN A 119 -0.86 14.47 5.31
C ASN A 119 -0.12 14.88 6.62
N GLY A 120 0.78 14.02 7.10
CA GLY A 120 1.53 14.25 8.34
C GLY A 120 0.81 13.87 9.63
N ASN A 121 -0.47 13.50 9.57
CA ASN A 121 -1.26 13.09 10.74
C ASN A 121 -1.31 11.56 10.85
N PRO A 122 -0.88 10.98 11.97
CA PRO A 122 -1.07 9.56 12.24
C PRO A 122 -2.54 9.22 12.46
N GLU A 123 -3.00 8.16 11.81
CA GLU A 123 -4.34 7.59 11.85
C GLU A 123 -4.24 6.14 12.31
N ASN A 124 -5.22 5.68 13.09
CA ASN A 124 -5.36 4.27 13.47
C ASN A 124 -5.93 3.42 12.33
N LYS A 125 -5.28 3.51 11.16
CA LYS A 125 -5.67 2.87 9.91
C LYS A 125 -4.45 2.21 9.27
N THR A 126 -4.68 1.35 8.30
CA THR A 126 -3.63 0.77 7.47
C THR A 126 -4.12 0.60 6.03
N LEU A 127 -3.18 0.62 5.07
CA LEU A 127 -3.46 0.22 3.70
C LEU A 127 -3.91 -1.23 3.63
N ASN A 128 -4.85 -1.52 2.74
CA ASN A 128 -5.13 -2.89 2.37
C ASN A 128 -4.09 -3.42 1.39
N LEU A 129 -3.07 -4.06 1.96
CA LEU A 129 -1.97 -4.67 1.22
C LEU A 129 -2.13 -6.18 1.19
N MET A 130 -2.10 -6.75 -0.02
CA MET A 130 -1.95 -8.19 -0.22
C MET A 130 -0.49 -8.50 -0.53
N LEU A 131 0.08 -9.48 0.16
CA LEU A 131 1.47 -9.91 -0.03
C LEU A 131 1.46 -11.31 -0.66
N TYR A 132 2.12 -11.46 -1.81
CA TYR A 132 2.16 -12.75 -2.50
C TYR A 132 3.45 -13.48 -2.17
N GLN A 133 3.31 -14.62 -1.50
CA GLN A 133 4.40 -15.56 -1.33
C GLN A 133 4.83 -16.11 -2.70
N ARG A 134 6.16 -16.22 -2.89
CA ARG A 134 6.76 -16.85 -4.06
C ARG A 134 6.42 -18.34 -4.14
#